data_AF-A0A6G3XA62-F1
#
_entry.id   AF-A0A6G3XA62-F1
#
_cell.length_a   1.000
_cell.length_b   1.000
_cell.length_c   1.000
_cell.angle_alpha   90.00
_cell.angle_beta   90.00
_cell.angle_gamma   90.00
#
_symmetry.space_group_name_H-M   'P 1'
#
loop_
_entity.id
_entity.type
_entity.pdbx_description
1 polymer ?
#
loop_
_entity_poly.entity_id
_entity_poly.type
_entity_poly.pdbx_seq_one_letter_code
_entity_poly.pdbx_strand_id
1 'polypeptide(L)'
;MRRSLVTAAVLLALAGSLGAGPGGADRPPLPDRLADTGGGSQLITAEAPDTGSTTGTVTWWERRGGSWTEAGSAPARFGAGGLAEGATREQGTSTTPTGLYDLPYAFGIEDAPAGTTYPYREVTEDSWWC
;
A
#
# COMPACT_ATOMS: atom_id res chain seq x y z
N MET A 1 8.58 -59.65 29.43
CA MET A 1 9.33 -58.41 29.20
C MET A 1 8.79 -57.72 27.96
N ARG A 2 7.94 -56.70 28.11
CA ARG A 2 7.47 -55.84 27.01
C ARG A 2 7.61 -54.40 27.48
N ARG A 3 8.62 -53.72 26.96
CA ARG A 3 8.86 -52.28 27.13
C ARG A 3 7.96 -51.56 26.13
N SER A 4 7.08 -50.69 26.59
CA SER A 4 6.32 -49.80 25.72
C SER A 4 6.60 -48.36 26.12
N LEU A 5 6.92 -47.59 25.09
CA LEU A 5 7.61 -46.30 25.08
C LEU A 5 6.72 -45.16 25.60
N VAL A 6 7.35 -44.22 26.30
CA VAL A 6 6.77 -42.94 26.71
C VAL A 6 6.81 -41.98 25.52
N THR A 7 5.65 -41.57 25.04
CA THR A 7 5.50 -40.54 24.01
C THR A 7 5.66 -39.16 24.66
N ALA A 8 6.77 -38.46 24.39
CA ALA A 8 6.97 -37.08 24.80
C ALA A 8 6.42 -36.16 23.70
N ALA A 9 5.37 -35.39 24.01
CA ALA A 9 4.86 -34.34 23.14
C ALA A 9 5.59 -33.03 23.46
N VAL A 10 6.35 -32.49 22.51
CA VAL A 10 6.96 -31.16 22.60
C VAL A 10 6.00 -30.16 21.95
N LEU A 11 5.36 -29.32 22.78
CA LEU A 11 4.60 -28.16 22.33
C LEU A 11 5.56 -26.98 22.18
N LEU A 12 5.88 -26.63 20.94
CA LEU A 12 6.63 -25.42 20.61
C LEU A 12 5.65 -24.24 20.49
N ALA A 13 5.52 -23.44 21.53
CA ALA A 13 4.79 -22.17 21.47
C ALA A 13 5.71 -21.08 20.91
N LEU A 14 5.57 -20.76 19.61
CA LEU A 14 6.16 -19.56 19.03
C LEU A 14 5.28 -18.36 19.37
N ALA A 15 5.63 -17.66 20.45
CA ALA A 15 5.12 -16.33 20.73
C ALA A 15 5.76 -15.33 19.75
N GLY A 16 5.02 -14.93 18.72
CA GLY A 16 5.37 -13.81 17.87
C GLY A 16 5.10 -12.50 18.60
N SER A 17 6.14 -11.78 18.97
CA SER A 17 6.02 -10.34 19.25
C SER A 17 6.39 -9.58 17.99
N LEU A 18 5.37 -9.11 17.27
CA LEU A 18 5.48 -8.05 16.28
C LEU A 18 6.13 -6.84 16.95
N GLY A 19 7.27 -6.41 16.42
CA GLY A 19 7.92 -5.19 16.84
C GLY A 19 7.06 -3.99 16.44
N ALA A 20 6.25 -3.47 17.36
CA ALA A 20 5.78 -2.09 17.29
C ALA A 20 6.95 -1.20 17.73
N GLY A 21 7.65 -0.59 16.77
CA GLY A 21 8.67 0.42 17.07
C GLY A 21 8.04 1.63 17.76
N PRO A 22 8.60 2.14 18.88
CA PRO A 22 8.08 3.34 19.53
C PRO A 22 8.68 4.57 18.84
N GLY A 23 7.88 5.32 18.08
CA GLY A 23 8.38 6.55 17.46
C GLY A 23 7.35 7.28 16.63
N GLY A 24 6.32 7.86 17.25
CA GLY A 24 5.39 8.72 16.51
C GLY A 24 4.09 9.14 17.22
N ALA A 25 3.92 8.90 18.52
CA ALA A 25 2.64 9.11 19.19
C ALA A 25 2.16 10.57 19.27
N ASP A 26 2.99 11.56 18.91
CA ASP A 26 2.67 12.99 19.07
C ASP A 26 2.41 13.72 17.75
N ARG A 27 2.66 13.08 16.60
CA ARG A 27 2.35 13.67 15.28
C ARG A 27 1.11 12.98 14.71
N PRO A 28 0.07 13.75 14.28
CA PRO A 28 -1.05 13.16 13.56
C PRO A 28 -0.56 12.34 12.36
N PRO A 29 -1.23 11.21 12.03
CA PRO A 29 -0.87 10.38 10.89
C PRO A 29 -0.92 11.22 9.60
N LEU A 30 -0.18 10.82 8.56
CA LEU A 30 -0.10 11.63 7.33
C LEU A 30 -1.46 12.06 6.77
N PRO A 31 -2.48 11.19 6.68
CA PRO A 31 -3.78 11.58 6.13
C PRO A 31 -4.43 12.76 6.86
N ASP A 32 -4.25 12.88 8.17
CA ASP A 32 -4.79 13.98 8.98
C ASP A 32 -4.04 15.32 8.77
N ARG A 33 -2.90 15.27 8.09
CA ARG A 33 -2.07 16.44 7.76
C ARG A 33 -2.27 16.91 6.31
N LEU A 34 -2.95 16.13 5.48
CA LEU A 34 -3.26 16.50 4.10
C LEU A 34 -4.42 17.49 4.08
N ALA A 35 -4.40 18.41 3.13
CA ALA A 35 -5.51 19.36 2.94
C ALA A 35 -6.81 18.65 2.50
N ASP A 36 -6.67 17.52 1.80
CA ASP A 36 -7.76 16.68 1.32
C ASP A 36 -7.30 15.22 1.22
N THR A 37 -8.21 14.28 1.43
CA THR A 37 -8.02 12.83 1.28
C THR A 37 -8.94 12.21 0.23
N GLY A 38 -9.72 13.02 -0.49
CA GLY A 38 -10.65 12.58 -1.54
C GLY A 38 -11.96 12.01 -1.01
N GLY A 39 -12.24 12.13 0.30
CA GLY A 39 -13.50 11.73 0.91
C GLY A 39 -13.72 10.22 1.10
N GLY A 40 -12.76 9.38 0.69
CA GLY A 40 -12.81 7.92 0.85
C GLY A 40 -12.53 7.45 2.28
N SER A 41 -12.82 6.17 2.55
CA SER A 41 -12.40 5.46 3.77
C SER A 41 -11.11 4.67 3.59
N GLN A 42 -10.53 4.71 2.39
CA GLN A 42 -9.22 4.13 2.07
C GLN A 42 -8.39 5.20 1.38
N LEU A 43 -7.08 5.20 1.65
CA LEU A 43 -6.12 6.10 1.04
C LEU A 43 -4.80 5.36 0.85
N ILE A 44 -4.13 5.62 -0.27
CA ILE A 44 -2.76 5.17 -0.51
C ILE A 44 -1.89 6.41 -0.62
N THR A 45 -0.85 6.51 0.21
CA THR A 45 0.15 7.57 0.13
C THR A 45 1.45 6.99 -0.39
N ALA A 46 2.09 7.66 -1.35
CA ALA A 46 3.43 7.34 -1.80
C ALA A 46 4.34 8.53 -1.48
N GLU A 47 5.22 8.37 -0.50
CA GLU A 47 6.06 9.43 0.05
C GLU A 47 7.51 9.24 -0.41
N ALA A 48 8.13 10.34 -0.84
CA ALA A 48 9.55 10.42 -1.18
C ALA A 48 10.23 11.50 -0.32
N PRO A 49 11.53 11.37 0.02
CA PRO A 49 12.26 12.41 0.77
C PRO A 49 12.28 13.77 0.07
N ASP A 50 12.38 13.77 -1.25
CA ASP A 50 12.41 14.96 -2.10
C ASP A 50 11.93 14.63 -3.53
N THR A 51 11.79 15.65 -4.37
CA THR A 51 11.31 15.50 -5.75
C THR A 51 12.30 14.83 -6.70
N GLY A 52 13.59 14.75 -6.35
CA GLY A 52 14.59 14.02 -7.12
C GLY A 52 14.69 12.53 -6.77
N SER A 53 13.98 12.09 -5.73
CA SER A 53 14.07 10.73 -5.20
C SER A 53 13.42 9.69 -6.12
N THR A 54 14.11 8.56 -6.31
CA THR A 54 13.59 7.39 -7.07
C THR A 54 13.12 6.24 -6.16
N THR A 55 13.16 6.47 -4.86
CA THR A 55 12.78 5.52 -3.81
C THR A 55 11.95 6.23 -2.76
N GLY A 56 11.08 5.49 -2.10
CA GLY A 56 10.36 5.96 -0.93
C GLY A 56 9.52 4.86 -0.33
N THR A 57 8.36 5.23 0.21
CA THR A 57 7.45 4.32 0.88
C THR A 57 6.04 4.50 0.33
N VAL A 58 5.37 3.38 0.06
CA VAL A 58 3.92 3.37 -0.14
C VAL A 58 3.27 2.86 1.14
N THR A 59 2.22 3.54 1.60
CA THR A 59 1.44 3.19 2.78
C THR A 59 -0.03 3.16 2.42
N TRP A 60 -0.74 2.11 2.80
CA TRP A 60 -2.20 2.02 2.67
C TRP A 60 -2.87 2.22 4.01
N TRP A 61 -3.87 3.10 4.02
CA TRP A 61 -4.58 3.56 5.20
C TRP A 61 -6.04 3.15 5.11
N GLU A 62 -6.62 2.81 6.26
CA GLU A 62 -8.05 2.58 6.40
C GLU A 62 -8.63 3.50 7.48
N ARG A 63 -9.78 4.09 7.19
CA ARG A 63 -10.51 4.89 8.16
C ARG A 63 -11.39 3.98 9.00
N ARG A 64 -11.05 3.84 10.29
CA ARG A 64 -11.76 2.99 11.25
C ARG A 64 -12.22 3.85 12.43
N GLY A 65 -13.52 3.83 12.72
CA GLY A 65 -14.10 4.62 13.83
C GLY A 65 -13.88 6.13 13.69
N GLY A 66 -13.75 6.64 12.46
CA GLY A 66 -13.51 8.06 12.19
C GLY A 66 -12.05 8.49 12.09
N SER A 67 -11.11 7.60 12.47
CA SER A 67 -9.66 7.88 12.46
C SER A 67 -8.93 7.06 11.39
N TRP A 68 -7.90 7.64 10.78
CA TRP A 68 -7.03 6.92 9.87
C TRP A 68 -6.10 5.98 10.62
N THR A 69 -5.99 4.74 10.15
CA THR A 69 -5.09 3.71 10.68
C THR A 69 -4.25 3.17 9.53
N GLU A 70 -2.94 3.04 9.73
CA GLU A 70 -2.07 2.33 8.79
C GLU A 70 -2.49 0.85 8.74
N ALA A 71 -2.78 0.36 7.54
CA ALA A 71 -3.08 -1.05 7.28
C ALA A 71 -1.86 -1.79 6.73
N GLY A 72 -0.82 -1.07 6.32
CA GLY A 72 0.50 -1.59 6.00
C GLY A 72 1.28 -0.67 5.07
N SER A 73 2.51 -1.06 4.78
CA SER A 73 3.44 -0.29 3.96
C SER A 73 4.43 -1.18 3.23
N ALA A 74 5.03 -0.64 2.18
CA ALA A 74 6.09 -1.29 1.41
C ALA A 74 7.07 -0.25 0.82
N PRO A 75 8.31 -0.66 0.50
CA PRO A 75 9.21 0.19 -0.29
C PRO A 75 8.59 0.52 -1.66
N ALA A 76 8.70 1.77 -2.08
CA ALA A 76 8.24 2.25 -3.37
C ALA A 76 9.41 2.61 -4.29
N ARG A 77 9.18 2.46 -5.60
CA ARG A 77 10.04 3.00 -6.66
C ARG A 77 9.26 4.07 -7.40
N PHE A 78 9.89 5.22 -7.57
CA PHE A 78 9.35 6.30 -8.39
C PHE A 78 10.00 6.27 -9.78
N GLY A 79 9.44 7.05 -10.70
CA GLY A 79 10.00 7.21 -12.02
C GLY A 79 11.49 7.59 -11.97
N ALA A 80 12.26 7.20 -13.00
CA ALA A 80 13.70 7.46 -13.06
C ALA A 80 14.04 8.97 -13.05
N GLY A 81 13.10 9.83 -13.44
CA GLY A 81 13.22 11.29 -13.34
C GLY A 81 12.78 11.88 -11.99
N GLY A 82 12.44 11.05 -11.00
CA GLY A 82 11.89 11.48 -9.72
C GLY A 82 10.40 11.80 -9.79
N LEU A 83 9.99 12.86 -9.09
CA LEU A 83 8.63 13.34 -8.99
C LEU A 83 8.48 14.70 -9.67
N ALA A 84 7.33 14.94 -10.29
CA ALA A 84 6.99 16.22 -10.91
C ALA A 84 5.57 16.65 -10.54
N GLU A 85 5.29 17.95 -10.58
CA GLU A 85 3.95 18.46 -10.28
C GLU A 85 2.92 17.90 -11.27
N GLY A 86 1.89 17.26 -10.74
CA GLY A 86 0.95 16.47 -11.53
C GLY A 86 0.27 17.24 -12.65
N ALA A 87 -0.18 18.47 -12.37
CA ALA A 87 -0.89 19.31 -13.32
C ALA A 87 -0.03 19.77 -14.51
N THR A 88 1.30 19.77 -14.36
CA THR A 88 2.25 20.22 -15.38
C THR A 88 3.16 19.10 -15.87
N ARG A 89 2.89 17.85 -15.46
CA ARG A 89 3.72 16.70 -15.81
C ARG A 89 3.52 16.34 -17.28
N GLU A 90 4.62 16.20 -18.01
CA GLU A 90 4.61 15.83 -19.42
C GLU A 90 4.84 14.31 -19.62
N GLN A 91 4.28 13.75 -20.71
CA GLN A 91 4.52 12.36 -21.08
C GLN A 91 5.98 12.14 -21.49
N GLY A 92 6.52 10.94 -21.23
CA GLY A 92 7.89 10.59 -21.64
C GLY A 92 9.01 11.09 -20.70
N THR A 93 8.68 11.91 -19.69
CA THR A 93 9.66 12.43 -18.71
C THR A 93 10.16 11.40 -17.70
N SER A 94 9.54 10.22 -17.65
CA SER A 94 9.83 9.19 -16.63
C SER A 94 9.70 9.70 -15.18
N THR A 95 8.87 10.71 -14.91
CA THR A 95 8.56 11.17 -13.55
C THR A 95 7.30 10.49 -12.99
N THR A 96 7.16 10.44 -11.66
CA THR A 96 5.87 10.14 -11.01
C THR A 96 5.16 11.47 -10.72
N PRO A 97 3.86 11.63 -11.06
CA PRO A 97 3.18 12.88 -10.78
C PRO A 97 2.83 12.97 -9.29
N THR A 98 3.09 14.10 -8.66
CA THR A 98 2.55 14.44 -7.33
C THR A 98 1.08 14.80 -7.43
N GLY A 99 0.36 14.72 -6.32
CA GLY A 99 -1.04 15.12 -6.21
C GLY A 99 -1.93 14.05 -5.61
N LEU A 100 -3.24 14.31 -5.65
CA LEU A 100 -4.30 13.40 -5.24
C LEU A 100 -5.00 12.87 -6.49
N TYR A 101 -5.14 11.55 -6.57
CA TYR A 101 -5.73 10.86 -7.71
C TYR A 101 -6.73 9.83 -7.24
N ASP A 102 -7.84 9.71 -7.97
CA ASP A 102 -8.74 8.59 -7.83
C ASP A 102 -8.10 7.32 -8.41
N LEU A 103 -8.37 6.21 -7.75
CA LEU A 103 -8.25 4.90 -8.37
C LEU A 103 -9.64 4.55 -8.90
N PRO A 104 -9.86 4.45 -10.21
CA PRO A 104 -11.20 4.23 -10.76
C PRO A 104 -11.57 2.74 -10.81
N TYR A 105 -10.58 1.87 -11.08
CA TYR A 105 -10.76 0.42 -11.14
C TYR A 105 -9.39 -0.28 -11.05
N ALA A 106 -9.41 -1.54 -10.62
CA ALA A 106 -8.31 -2.47 -10.76
C ALA A 106 -8.42 -3.18 -12.12
N PHE A 107 -7.30 -3.70 -12.63
CA PHE A 107 -7.28 -4.42 -13.90
C PHE A 107 -6.15 -5.44 -13.92
N GLY A 108 -6.26 -6.43 -14.80
CA GLY A 108 -5.25 -7.48 -14.98
C GLY A 108 -5.65 -8.48 -16.07
N ILE A 109 -4.70 -9.36 -16.43
CA ILE A 109 -4.88 -10.41 -17.45
C ILE A 109 -5.57 -11.67 -16.90
N GLU A 110 -5.67 -11.77 -15.57
CA GLU A 110 -6.37 -12.86 -14.89
C GLU A 110 -7.75 -12.38 -14.45
N ASP A 111 -8.64 -13.33 -14.16
CA ASP A 111 -9.92 -13.07 -13.51
C ASP A 111 -9.72 -12.30 -12.19
N ALA A 112 -10.72 -11.48 -11.83
CA ALA A 112 -10.75 -10.84 -10.53
C ALA A 112 -10.69 -11.91 -9.42
N PRO A 113 -9.79 -11.75 -8.42
CA PRO A 113 -9.73 -12.69 -7.30
C PRO A 113 -11.09 -12.86 -6.63
N ALA A 114 -11.40 -14.09 -6.18
CA ALA A 114 -12.66 -14.36 -5.50
C ALA A 114 -12.86 -13.43 -4.28
N GLY A 115 -14.02 -12.79 -4.20
CA GLY A 115 -14.33 -11.81 -3.16
C GLY A 115 -13.90 -10.37 -3.46
N THR A 116 -13.37 -10.09 -4.65
CA THR A 116 -13.13 -8.71 -5.12
C THR A 116 -14.45 -7.95 -5.22
N THR A 117 -14.58 -6.87 -4.44
CA THR A 117 -15.75 -5.96 -4.47
C THR A 117 -15.46 -4.65 -5.19
N TYR A 118 -14.18 -4.31 -5.34
CA TYR A 118 -13.74 -3.12 -6.05
C TYR A 118 -13.88 -3.30 -7.57
N PRO A 119 -14.25 -2.26 -8.34
CA PRO A 119 -14.40 -2.38 -9.79
C PRO A 119 -13.14 -2.99 -10.42
N TYR A 120 -13.33 -4.08 -11.17
CA TYR A 120 -12.24 -4.79 -11.84
C TYR A 120 -12.53 -4.90 -13.33
N ARG A 121 -11.52 -4.63 -14.15
CA ARG A 121 -11.58 -4.78 -15.60
C ARG A 121 -10.54 -5.78 -16.07
N GLU A 122 -11.00 -6.89 -16.63
CA GLU A 122 -10.13 -7.85 -17.30
C GLU A 122 -9.54 -7.24 -18.58
N VAL A 123 -8.25 -7.48 -18.80
CA VAL A 123 -7.52 -7.08 -20.00
C VAL A 123 -7.76 -8.13 -21.08
N THR A 124 -8.31 -7.69 -22.21
CA THR A 124 -8.56 -8.55 -23.39
C THR A 124 -7.62 -8.21 -24.55
N GLU A 125 -7.67 -8.98 -25.63
CA GLU A 125 -6.92 -8.70 -26.87
C GLU A 125 -7.30 -7.35 -27.51
N ASP A 126 -8.49 -6.83 -27.22
CA ASP A 126 -8.98 -5.53 -27.68
C ASP A 126 -8.57 -4.35 -26.77
N SER A 127 -7.84 -4.62 -25.69
CA SER A 127 -7.42 -3.60 -24.72
C SER A 127 -6.09 -2.95 -25.13
N TRP A 128 -6.08 -1.63 -25.29
CA TRP A 128 -4.89 -0.86 -25.67
C TRP A 128 -4.82 0.48 -24.93
N TRP A 129 -3.58 0.98 -24.77
CA TRP A 129 -3.30 2.33 -24.30
C TRP A 129 -3.12 3.27 -25.50
N CYS A 130 -3.78 4.43 -25.47
CA CYS A 130 -3.67 5.48 -26.47
C CYS A 130 -2.50 6.43 -26.22
#